data_AF-A0A1V5CWH6-F1
#
_entry.id   AF-A0A1V5CWH6-F1
#
_cell.length_a   1.000
_cell.length_b   1.000
_cell.length_c   1.000
_cell.angle_alpha   90.00
_cell.angle_beta   90.00
_cell.angle_gamma   90.00
#
_symmetry.space_group_name_H-M   'P 1'
#
loop_
_entity.id
_entity.type
_entity.pdbx_description
1 polymer ?
#
loop_
_entity_poly.entity_id
_entity_poly.type
_entity_poly.pdbx_seq_one_letter_code
_entity_poly.pdbx_strand_id
1 'polypeptide(L)'
;MAVTEQSPSTKEQTDLDKVLRIRLKVIDRETGESRYCTVAETETWNWANPEYWRIIGGWQITSYQRLLNLLYLKVEKGVEEVAIVEGPRFTMLSGG
;
A
#
# COMPACT_ATOMS: atom_id res chain seq x y z
N MET A 1 17.37 -30.68 23.40
CA MET A 1 16.93 -30.13 22.10
C MET A 1 16.64 -28.66 22.34
N ALA A 2 17.58 -27.79 21.99
CA ALA A 2 17.43 -26.34 22.21
C ALA A 2 16.65 -25.75 21.05
N VAL A 3 15.44 -25.26 21.33
CA VAL A 3 14.63 -24.47 20.40
C VAL A 3 15.37 -23.15 20.23
N THR A 4 15.85 -22.90 19.01
CA THR A 4 16.47 -21.64 18.64
C THR A 4 15.39 -20.57 18.52
N GLU A 5 15.29 -19.70 19.51
CA GLU A 5 14.59 -18.42 19.38
C GLU A 5 15.33 -17.58 18.34
N GLN A 6 14.82 -17.60 17.11
CA GLN A 6 15.23 -16.65 16.08
C GLN A 6 14.64 -15.29 16.46
N SER A 7 15.40 -14.48 17.18
CA SER A 7 15.16 -13.03 17.24
C SER A 7 15.15 -12.48 15.82
N PRO A 8 14.10 -11.76 15.38
CA PRO A 8 14.10 -11.15 14.05
C PRO A 8 15.32 -10.22 13.94
N SER A 9 16.08 -10.37 12.87
CA SER A 9 17.36 -9.70 12.70
C SER A 9 17.15 -8.18 12.69
N THR A 10 17.97 -7.43 13.42
CA THR A 10 17.90 -5.96 13.62
C THR A 10 17.66 -5.14 12.34
N LYS A 11 18.00 -5.68 11.16
CA LYS A 11 17.71 -5.11 9.84
C LYS A 11 16.22 -5.13 9.47
N GLU A 12 15.51 -6.24 9.70
CA GLU A 12 14.08 -6.37 9.39
C GLU A 12 13.23 -5.42 10.24
N GLN A 13 13.60 -5.25 11.51
CA GLN A 13 12.89 -4.37 12.42
C GLN A 13 13.10 -2.87 12.09
N THR A 14 14.29 -2.51 11.60
CA THR A 14 14.58 -1.16 11.13
C THR A 14 13.85 -0.84 9.82
N ASP A 15 13.72 -1.83 8.94
CA ASP A 15 13.04 -1.66 7.66
C ASP A 15 11.53 -1.53 7.82
N LEU A 16 10.95 -2.29 8.76
CA LEU A 16 9.54 -2.17 9.14
C LEU A 16 9.22 -0.78 9.73
N ASP A 17 10.05 -0.25 10.64
CA ASP A 17 9.86 1.10 11.20
C ASP A 17 9.88 2.18 10.10
N LYS A 18 10.78 2.05 9.12
CA LYS A 18 10.82 2.98 7.97
C LYS A 18 9.59 2.86 7.07
N VAL A 19 9.13 1.64 6.80
CA VAL A 19 7.88 1.42 6.03
C VAL A 19 6.69 2.03 6.75
N LEU A 20 6.58 1.85 8.07
CA LEU A 20 5.48 2.42 8.85
C LEU A 20 5.49 3.96 8.89
N ARG A 21 6.64 4.59 8.68
CA ARG A 21 6.80 6.05 8.60
C ARG A 21 6.51 6.64 7.22
N ILE A 22 6.33 5.81 6.19
CA ILE A 22 6.02 6.31 4.85
C ILE A 22 4.65 6.99 4.84
N ARG A 23 4.57 8.15 4.20
CA ARG A 23 3.31 8.88 4.05
C ARG A 23 2.55 8.32 2.86
N LEU A 24 1.32 7.87 3.09
CA LEU A 24 0.44 7.45 2.00
C LEU A 24 -0.51 8.58 1.65
N LYS A 25 -0.44 9.05 0.41
CA LYS A 25 -1.37 10.03 -0.14
C LYS A 25 -2.39 9.31 -1.01
N VAL A 26 -3.62 9.21 -0.52
CA VAL A 26 -4.72 8.57 -1.23
C VAL A 26 -5.43 9.62 -2.05
N ILE A 27 -5.53 9.40 -3.35
CA ILE A 27 -6.16 10.32 -4.30
C ILE A 27 -7.41 9.64 -4.83
N ASP A 28 -8.57 10.23 -4.57
CA ASP A 28 -9.82 9.82 -5.19
C ASP A 28 -9.78 10.18 -6.68
N ARG A 29 -9.94 9.18 -7.53
CA ARG A 29 -9.87 9.34 -8.98
C ARG A 29 -11.06 10.11 -9.54
N GLU A 30 -12.23 10.01 -8.90
CA GLU A 30 -13.45 10.64 -9.36
C GLU A 30 -13.48 12.13 -9.00
N THR A 31 -13.19 12.45 -7.75
CA THR A 31 -13.26 13.83 -7.24
C THR A 31 -11.93 14.58 -7.41
N GLY A 32 -10.81 13.85 -7.52
CA GLY A 32 -9.47 14.42 -7.52
C GLY A 32 -8.99 14.85 -6.11
N GLU A 33 -9.80 14.61 -5.08
CA GLU A 33 -9.45 14.96 -3.71
C GLU A 33 -8.36 14.03 -3.18
N SER A 34 -7.49 14.57 -2.33
CA SER A 34 -6.43 13.79 -1.72
C SER A 34 -6.50 13.83 -0.20
N ARG A 35 -6.34 12.66 0.42
CA ARG A 35 -6.24 12.48 1.87
C ARG A 35 -4.95 11.74 2.22
N TYR A 36 -4.44 11.99 3.42
CA TYR A 36 -3.30 11.26 3.94
C TYR A 36 -3.76 10.15 4.86
N CYS A 37 -3.12 8.99 4.78
CA CYS A 37 -3.29 7.90 5.74
C CYS A 37 -1.95 7.26 6.09
N THR A 38 -1.96 6.50 7.18
CA THR A 38 -0.84 5.68 7.64
C THR A 38 -0.94 4.26 7.07
N VAL A 39 0.19 3.57 7.00
CA VAL A 39 0.22 2.15 6.57
C VAL A 39 -0.70 1.28 7.43
N ALA A 40 -0.74 1.53 8.75
CA ALA A 40 -1.58 0.80 9.68
C ALA A 40 -3.07 0.95 9.38
N GLU A 41 -3.54 2.15 9.03
CA GLU A 41 -4.95 2.34 8.64
C GLU A 41 -5.32 1.50 7.41
N THR A 42 -4.37 1.34 6.47
CA THR A 42 -4.63 0.59 5.24
C THR A 42 -4.76 -0.92 5.45
N GLU A 43 -4.33 -1.46 6.60
CA GLU A 43 -4.55 -2.87 6.94
C GLU A 43 -6.05 -3.20 7.04
N THR A 44 -6.84 -2.24 7.53
CA THR A 44 -8.30 -2.40 7.70
C THR A 44 -9.09 -2.27 6.39
N TRP A 45 -8.42 -1.92 5.29
CA TRP A 45 -9.11 -1.70 4.03
C TRP A 45 -9.57 -3.02 3.41
N ASN A 46 -10.73 -2.99 2.78
CA ASN A 46 -11.17 -4.10 1.95
C ASN A 46 -10.36 -4.11 0.64
N TRP A 47 -9.23 -4.81 0.63
CA TRP A 47 -8.34 -4.94 -0.54
C TRP A 47 -8.86 -5.89 -1.61
N ALA A 48 -9.71 -6.83 -1.21
CA ALA A 48 -10.32 -7.80 -2.10
C ALA A 48 -11.57 -7.27 -2.81
N ASN A 49 -11.99 -6.02 -2.54
CA ASN A 49 -13.15 -5.43 -3.18
C ASN A 49 -12.93 -5.33 -4.71
N PRO A 50 -13.66 -6.10 -5.53
CA PRO A 50 -13.49 -6.05 -6.98
C PRO A 50 -14.04 -4.77 -7.60
N GLU A 51 -14.89 -4.04 -6.89
CA GLU A 51 -15.54 -2.79 -7.33
C GLU A 51 -14.66 -1.57 -7.13
N TYR A 52 -13.51 -1.69 -6.46
CA TYR A 52 -12.62 -0.56 -6.19
C TYR A 52 -11.19 -0.88 -6.69
N TRP A 53 -10.61 0.05 -7.44
CA TRP A 53 -9.22 -0.02 -7.85
C TRP A 53 -8.37 0.84 -6.94
N ARG A 54 -7.21 0.30 -6.58
CA ARG A 54 -6.14 1.03 -5.90
C ARG A 54 -4.87 0.83 -6.69
N ILE A 55 -4.28 1.92 -7.15
CA ILE A 55 -3.14 1.92 -8.06
C ILE A 55 -2.00 2.72 -7.45
N ILE A 56 -0.80 2.15 -7.46
CA ILE A 56 0.44 2.81 -7.02
C ILE A 56 1.42 2.83 -8.18
N GLY A 57 1.73 4.02 -8.70
CA GLY A 57 2.70 4.16 -9.80
C GLY A 57 2.41 3.26 -11.01
N GLY A 58 1.13 3.09 -11.35
CA GLY A 58 0.68 2.23 -12.46
C GLY A 58 0.41 0.76 -12.10
N TRP A 59 0.72 0.33 -10.89
CA TRP A 59 0.49 -1.05 -10.44
C TRP A 59 -0.79 -1.17 -9.63
N GLN A 60 -1.70 -2.07 -10.03
CA GLN A 60 -2.90 -2.39 -9.25
C GLN A 60 -2.54 -3.19 -8.00
N ILE A 61 -3.09 -2.77 -6.87
CA ILE A 61 -2.88 -3.37 -5.55
C ILE A 61 -4.18 -4.00 -5.06
N THR A 62 -4.15 -5.31 -4.85
CA THR A 62 -5.32 -6.11 -4.47
C THR A 62 -5.16 -6.81 -3.12
N SER A 63 -4.04 -6.57 -2.43
CA SER A 63 -3.80 -7.11 -1.09
C SER A 63 -2.88 -6.19 -0.29
N TYR A 64 -3.07 -6.21 1.04
CA TYR A 64 -2.21 -5.49 1.98
C TYR A 64 -0.75 -5.93 1.88
N GLN A 65 -0.49 -7.22 1.74
CA GLN A 65 0.89 -7.74 1.57
C GLN A 65 1.58 -7.18 0.31
N ARG A 66 0.83 -6.99 -0.78
CA ARG A 66 1.37 -6.40 -2.01
C ARG A 66 1.64 -4.90 -1.88
N LEU A 67 0.82 -4.19 -1.09
CA LEU A 67 1.12 -2.82 -0.68
C LEU A 67 2.45 -2.79 0.07
N LEU A 68 2.60 -3.58 1.14
CA LEU A 68 3.81 -3.60 1.96
C LEU A 68 5.07 -3.87 1.13
N ASN A 69 5.04 -4.87 0.26
CA ASN A 69 6.17 -5.18 -0.62
C ASN A 69 6.58 -3.99 -1.51
N LEU A 70 5.61 -3.21 -2.02
CA LEU A 70 5.94 -2.00 -2.77
C LEU A 70 6.47 -0.89 -1.88
N LEU A 71 5.94 -0.72 -0.66
CA LEU A 71 6.44 0.28 0.27
C LEU A 71 7.87 -0.03 0.69
N TYR A 72 8.22 -1.29 0.93
CA TYR A 72 9.59 -1.75 1.14
C TYR A 72 10.51 -1.30 0.01
N LEU A 73 10.16 -1.62 -1.24
CA LEU A 73 10.94 -1.21 -2.42
C LEU A 73 11.05 0.32 -2.58
N LYS A 74 10.06 1.07 -2.09
CA LYS A 74 10.05 2.55 -2.12
C LYS A 74 10.98 3.11 -1.05
N VAL A 75 10.93 2.57 0.17
CA VAL A 75 11.83 2.91 1.27
C VAL A 75 13.29 2.61 0.91
N GLU A 76 13.57 1.46 0.30
CA GLU A 76 14.92 1.11 -0.18
C GLU A 76 15.46 2.14 -1.20
N LYS A 77 14.55 2.79 -1.95
CA LYS A 77 14.86 3.85 -2.91
C LYS A 77 14.86 5.26 -2.28
N GLY A 78 14.69 5.38 -0.97
CA GLY A 78 14.64 6.66 -0.25
C GLY A 78 13.35 7.46 -0.50
N VAL A 79 12.26 6.81 -0.91
CA VAL A 79 10.96 7.46 -1.11
C VAL A 79 10.20 7.51 0.21
N GLU A 80 9.82 8.71 0.63
CA GLU A 80 9.12 8.96 1.91
C GLU A 80 7.61 9.17 1.76
N GLU A 81 7.12 9.38 0.53
CA GLU A 81 5.70 9.56 0.21
C GLU A 81 5.31 8.71 -1.00
N VAL A 82 4.18 8.01 -0.88
CA VAL A 82 3.63 7.17 -1.95
C VAL A 82 2.18 7.57 -2.22
N ALA A 83 1.90 7.88 -3.48
CA ALA A 83 0.54 8.15 -3.94
C ALA A 83 -0.19 6.84 -4.28
N ILE A 84 -1.37 6.66 -3.69
CA ILE A 84 -2.34 5.62 -4.00
C ILE A 84 -3.51 6.30 -4.70
N VAL A 85 -3.72 6.00 -5.98
CA VAL A 85 -4.93 6.45 -6.67
C VAL A 85 -6.01 5.41 -6.41
N GLU A 86 -7.11 5.80 -5.78
CA GLU A 86 -8.26 4.94 -5.55
C GLU A 86 -9.51 5.43 -6.30
N GLY A 87 -10.41 4.52 -6.62
CA GLY A 87 -11.70 4.87 -7.22
C GLY A 87 -12.46 3.64 -7.69
N PRO A 88 -13.75 3.76 -7.98
CA PRO A 88 -14.54 2.65 -8.44
C PRO A 88 -14.01 2.10 -9.76
N ARG A 89 -14.06 0.78 -9.86
CA ARG A 89 -13.84 0.04 -11.09
C ARG A 89 -15.06 0.27 -11.97
N PHE A 90 -15.04 1.36 -12.73
CA PHE A 90 -15.96 1.48 -13.85
C PHE A 90 -15.59 0.40 -14.87
N THR A 91 -16.45 -0.61 -15.00
CA THR A 91 -16.66 -1.22 -16.30
C THR A 91 -17.10 -0.08 -17.21
N MET A 92 -16.20 0.42 -18.07
CA MET A 92 -16.66 1.03 -19.31
C MET A 92 -17.55 -0.03 -19.97
N LEU A 93 -18.87 0.12 -19.82
CA LEU A 93 -19.81 -0.41 -20.79
C LEU A 93 -19.51 0.40 -22.05
N SER A 94 -18.48 -0.02 -22.79
CA SER A 94 -18.26 0.42 -24.16
C SER A 94 -19.59 0.25 -24.88
N GLY A 95 -20.08 1.36 -25.45
CA GLY A 95 -21.42 1.50 -25.97
C GLY A 95 -21.86 0.38 -26.91
N GLY A 96 -23.14 0.05 -26.81
CA GLY A 96 -23.93 -0.47 -27.91
C GLY A 96 -24.65 0.68 -28.62
#